data_AF-A0A256IBV1-F1
#
_entry.id   AF-A0A256IBV1-F1
#
_cell.length_a   1.000
_cell.length_b   1.000
_cell.length_c   1.000
_cell.angle_alpha   90.00
_cell.angle_beta   90.00
_cell.angle_gamma   90.00
#
_symmetry.space_group_name_H-M   'P 1'
#
loop_
_entity.id
_entity.type
_entity.pdbx_description
1 polymer ?
#
loop_
_entity_poly.entity_id
_entity_poly.type
_entity_poly.pdbx_seq_one_letter_code
_entity_poly.pdbx_strand_id
1 'polypeptide(L)'
;MSSRGSRDGPRDDDLEERLDELEDVLSDLRRDLRETERDRRGPPRPPRLSELVRFTEQYTIPTLIALLETTITSLELVRGTLRLLDPGRELREDADATAGRLADARDGAATGLARSLSELRTALAEADLPEEAASRSIIEDARDLSAEIEARIEEGRREADAARRSERGTADRSESDDRTGSGDRDGAVRIDVTDPDEARGDGSTAGDPEDDGSAAESRPAVDVESELESIKSQLDDGTENERNDAAADAGDDTGSDAPAEGDEER
;
A
#
# COMPACT_ATOMS: atom_id res chain seq x y z
N MET A 1 40.50 33.74 37.12
CA MET A 1 39.35 33.22 36.36
C MET A 1 39.80 31.97 35.64
N SER A 2 39.59 30.79 36.21
CA SER A 2 39.92 29.51 35.58
C SER A 2 38.69 28.64 35.61
N SER A 3 38.10 28.39 34.44
CA SER A 3 37.08 27.36 34.23
C SER A 3 36.98 27.10 32.73
N ARG A 4 37.74 26.12 32.24
CA ARG A 4 37.53 25.41 30.97
C ARG A 4 38.40 24.16 31.00
N GLY A 5 37.77 23.01 30.80
CA GLY A 5 38.44 21.72 30.76
C GLY A 5 37.89 20.77 31.81
N SER A 6 36.66 20.29 31.60
CA SER A 6 36.11 19.05 32.16
C SER A 6 34.66 18.91 31.68
N ARG A 7 34.46 18.70 30.37
CA ARG A 7 33.20 18.24 29.77
C ARG A 7 33.44 17.42 28.48
N ASP A 8 34.51 16.62 28.46
CA ASP A 8 34.74 15.56 27.45
C ASP A 8 35.16 14.33 28.26
N GLY A 9 34.49 13.19 28.15
CA GLY A 9 34.84 11.98 28.93
C GLY A 9 33.68 11.19 29.54
N PRO A 10 32.46 11.29 28.98
CA PRO A 10 31.67 10.05 28.87
C PRO A 10 31.02 9.82 27.50
N ARG A 11 30.97 10.84 26.63
CA ARG A 11 30.33 10.73 25.30
C ARG A 11 31.28 10.26 24.22
N ASP A 12 32.56 10.60 24.35
CA ASP A 12 33.59 10.15 23.42
C ASP A 12 33.90 8.67 23.66
N ASP A 13 33.87 8.20 24.91
CA ASP A 13 34.08 6.79 25.25
C ASP A 13 32.94 5.88 24.71
N ASP A 14 31.67 6.30 24.80
CA ASP A 14 30.52 5.57 24.23
C ASP A 14 30.54 5.58 22.69
N LEU A 15 31.13 6.62 22.08
CA LEU A 15 31.32 6.68 20.63
C LEU A 15 32.45 5.75 20.19
N GLU A 16 33.56 5.71 20.93
CA GLU A 16 34.70 4.85 20.63
C GLU A 16 34.32 3.37 20.76
N GLU A 17 33.54 3.00 21.79
CA GLU A 17 33.02 1.63 21.95
C GLU A 17 32.09 1.23 20.80
N ARG A 18 31.22 2.14 20.33
CA ARG A 18 30.37 1.89 19.15
C ARG A 18 31.17 1.81 17.85
N LEU A 19 32.28 2.55 17.74
CA LEU A 19 33.14 2.51 16.56
C LEU A 19 33.94 1.21 16.51
N ASP A 20 34.42 0.72 17.65
CA ASP A 20 35.08 -0.57 17.77
C ASP A 20 34.10 -1.72 17.45
N GLU A 21 32.87 -1.67 17.98
CA GLU A 21 31.81 -2.63 17.63
C GLU A 21 31.49 -2.59 16.12
N LEU A 22 31.42 -1.40 15.54
CA LEU A 22 31.19 -1.24 14.11
C LEU A 22 32.38 -1.75 13.27
N GLU A 23 33.62 -1.54 13.72
CA GLU A 23 34.81 -2.07 13.04
C GLU A 23 34.83 -3.60 13.07
N ASP A 24 34.51 -4.22 14.21
CA ASP A 24 34.41 -5.67 14.33
C ASP A 24 33.35 -6.24 13.40
N VAL A 25 32.15 -5.64 13.37
CA VAL A 25 31.06 -6.04 12.47
C VAL A 25 31.45 -5.86 11.00
N LEU A 26 32.11 -4.76 10.64
CA LEU A 26 32.57 -4.53 9.28
C LEU A 26 33.69 -5.51 8.87
N SER A 27 34.55 -5.90 9.81
CA SER A 27 35.61 -6.88 9.59
C SER A 27 35.03 -8.28 9.34
N ASP A 28 34.05 -8.68 10.13
CA ASP A 28 33.31 -9.94 9.95
C ASP A 28 32.52 -9.95 8.63
N LEU A 29 31.78 -8.88 8.32
CA LEU A 29 31.03 -8.78 7.06
C LEU A 29 31.97 -8.84 5.84
N ARG A 30 33.16 -8.23 5.93
CA ARG A 30 34.18 -8.28 4.87
C ARG A 30 34.81 -9.67 4.74
N ARG A 31 34.89 -10.45 5.83
CA ARG A 31 35.32 -11.86 5.77
C ARG A 31 34.28 -12.70 5.05
N ASP A 32 33.01 -12.56 5.42
CA ASP A 32 31.89 -13.30 4.84
C ASP A 32 31.71 -12.98 3.35
N LEU A 33 31.88 -11.71 2.96
CA LEU A 33 31.83 -11.31 1.54
C LEU A 33 32.95 -11.98 0.72
N ARG A 34 34.16 -12.11 1.28
CA ARG A 34 35.28 -12.79 0.61
C ARG A 34 35.10 -14.30 0.54
N GLU A 35 34.41 -14.90 1.49
CA GLU A 35 34.07 -16.33 1.47
C GLU A 35 33.01 -16.63 0.41
N THR A 36 31.94 -15.83 0.37
CA THR A 36 30.90 -15.94 -0.67
C THR A 36 31.42 -15.68 -2.09
N GLU A 37 32.39 -14.77 -2.28
CA GLU A 37 33.05 -14.57 -3.58
C GLU A 37 33.89 -15.79 -4.03
N ARG A 38 34.48 -16.54 -3.10
CA ARG A 38 35.22 -17.77 -3.42
C ARG A 38 34.28 -18.92 -3.80
N ASP A 39 33.12 -19.00 -3.16
CA ASP A 39 32.08 -19.99 -3.48
C ASP A 39 31.44 -19.76 -4.86
N ARG A 40 31.50 -18.55 -5.42
CA ARG A 40 31.02 -18.24 -6.79
C ARG A 40 31.91 -18.77 -7.93
N ARG A 41 33.11 -19.30 -7.67
CA ARG A 41 34.04 -19.81 -8.71
C ARG A 41 33.84 -21.28 -9.10
N GLY A 42 32.80 -21.95 -8.58
CA GLY A 42 32.44 -23.32 -8.96
C GLY A 42 31.11 -23.39 -9.74
N PRO A 43 30.80 -24.52 -10.39
CA PRO A 43 29.47 -24.75 -10.95
C PRO A 43 28.39 -24.52 -9.87
N PRO A 44 27.21 -23.97 -10.24
CA PRO A 44 26.20 -23.58 -9.27
C PRO A 44 25.82 -24.79 -8.43
N ARG A 45 26.13 -24.73 -7.13
CA ARG A 45 25.76 -25.79 -6.21
C ARG A 45 24.24 -25.74 -6.04
N PRO A 46 23.56 -26.91 -6.06
CA PRO A 46 22.15 -26.95 -5.72
C PRO A 46 21.95 -26.39 -4.30
N PRO A 47 20.88 -25.64 -4.06
CA PRO A 47 20.64 -24.97 -2.80
C PRO A 47 20.53 -25.99 -1.67
N ARG A 48 21.13 -25.66 -0.52
CA ARG A 48 21.05 -26.53 0.66
C ARG A 48 19.71 -26.34 1.36
N LEU A 49 19.23 -27.38 2.06
CA LEU A 49 18.02 -27.30 2.89
C LEU A 49 18.12 -26.19 3.94
N SER A 50 19.32 -25.93 4.46
CA SER A 50 19.61 -24.80 5.35
C SER A 50 19.46 -23.43 4.68
N GLU A 51 19.73 -23.32 3.37
CA GLU A 51 19.52 -22.08 2.62
C GLU A 51 18.05 -21.85 2.32
N LEU A 52 17.26 -22.90 2.09
CA LEU A 52 15.80 -22.78 1.96
C LEU A 52 15.15 -22.34 3.27
N VAL A 53 15.54 -22.94 4.40
CA VAL A 53 15.06 -22.52 5.72
C VAL A 53 15.45 -21.05 5.98
N ARG A 54 16.71 -20.69 5.73
CA ARG A 54 17.19 -19.31 5.88
C ARG A 54 16.48 -18.34 4.91
N PHE A 55 16.16 -18.77 3.70
CA PHE A 55 15.39 -17.98 2.73
C PHE A 55 13.94 -17.77 3.20
N THR A 56 13.30 -18.81 3.75
CA THR A 56 11.95 -18.67 4.31
C THR A 56 11.94 -17.76 5.53
N GLU A 57 12.98 -17.81 6.37
CA GLU A 57 13.11 -16.93 7.54
C GLU A 57 13.43 -15.48 7.16
N GLN A 58 14.33 -15.26 6.20
CA GLN A 58 14.75 -13.91 5.80
C GLN A 58 13.74 -13.21 4.90
N TYR A 59 13.02 -13.95 4.06
CA TYR A 59 12.23 -13.34 2.98
C TYR A 59 10.79 -13.81 2.96
N THR A 60 10.52 -15.12 2.94
CA THR A 60 9.14 -15.62 2.74
C THR A 60 8.23 -15.32 3.93
N ILE A 61 8.66 -15.64 5.15
CA ILE A 61 7.88 -15.44 6.37
C ILE A 61 7.67 -13.94 6.64
N PRO A 62 8.70 -13.06 6.60
CA PRO A 62 8.48 -11.62 6.78
C PRO A 62 7.55 -11.02 5.72
N THR A 63 7.67 -11.45 4.45
CA THR A 63 6.77 -10.98 3.38
C THR A 63 5.33 -11.43 3.61
N LEU A 64 5.12 -12.68 4.02
CA LEU A 64 3.80 -13.19 4.37
C LEU A 64 3.21 -12.47 5.58
N ILE A 65 4.01 -12.19 6.60
CA ILE A 65 3.57 -11.41 7.77
C ILE A 65 3.19 -10.00 7.34
N ALA A 66 4.00 -9.32 6.52
CA ALA A 66 3.71 -7.97 6.03
C ALA A 66 2.43 -7.94 5.18
N LEU A 67 2.21 -8.96 4.34
CA LEU A 67 0.96 -9.11 3.59
C LEU A 67 -0.22 -9.27 4.54
N LEU A 68 -0.12 -10.16 5.54
CA LEU A 68 -1.19 -10.39 6.51
C LEU A 68 -1.46 -9.14 7.35
N GLU A 69 -0.43 -8.44 7.82
CA GLU A 69 -0.57 -7.17 8.55
C GLU A 69 -1.27 -6.14 7.67
N THR A 70 -0.88 -6.01 6.41
CA THR A 70 -1.56 -5.13 5.45
C THR A 70 -3.03 -5.51 5.27
N THR A 71 -3.35 -6.81 5.19
CA THR A 71 -4.75 -7.26 5.09
C THR A 71 -5.53 -6.98 6.37
N ILE A 72 -4.94 -7.20 7.55
CA ILE A 72 -5.55 -6.91 8.85
C ILE A 72 -5.78 -5.41 8.98
N THR A 73 -4.78 -4.58 8.69
CA THR A 73 -4.89 -3.11 8.69
C THR A 73 -5.96 -2.64 7.71
N SER A 74 -6.10 -3.28 6.55
CA SER A 74 -7.17 -2.99 5.59
C SER A 74 -8.55 -3.33 6.17
N LEU A 75 -8.69 -4.47 6.85
CA LEU A 75 -9.93 -4.87 7.53
C LEU A 75 -10.25 -3.96 8.73
N GLU A 76 -9.24 -3.52 9.47
CA GLU A 76 -9.40 -2.56 10.56
C GLU A 76 -9.81 -1.18 10.05
N LEU A 77 -9.29 -0.75 8.90
CA LEU A 77 -9.73 0.47 8.23
C LEU A 77 -11.22 0.37 7.87
N VAL A 78 -11.64 -0.75 7.26
CA VAL A 78 -13.05 -1.01 6.97
C VAL A 78 -13.89 -1.00 8.26
N ARG A 79 -13.42 -1.64 9.33
CA ARG A 79 -14.09 -1.58 10.64
C ARG A 79 -14.17 -0.16 11.20
N GLY A 80 -13.14 0.66 11.01
CA GLY A 80 -13.13 2.07 11.35
C GLY A 80 -14.20 2.86 10.59
N THR A 81 -14.37 2.58 9.28
CA THR A 81 -15.45 3.18 8.48
C THR A 81 -16.84 2.72 8.92
N LEU A 82 -17.01 1.44 9.29
CA LEU A 82 -18.28 0.94 9.83
C LEU A 82 -18.58 1.54 11.21
N ARG A 83 -17.58 1.81 12.04
CA ARG A 83 -17.74 2.54 13.31
C ARG A 83 -18.16 3.99 13.10
N LEU A 84 -17.86 4.59 11.95
CA LEU A 84 -18.35 5.91 11.57
C LEU A 84 -19.85 5.91 11.20
N LEU A 85 -20.39 4.76 10.78
CA LEU A 85 -21.82 4.54 10.49
C LEU A 85 -22.64 4.19 11.74
N ASP A 86 -21.98 3.87 12.85
CA ASP A 86 -22.57 3.81 14.20
C ASP A 86 -22.01 4.93 15.12
N PRO A 87 -22.23 6.22 14.78
CA PRO A 87 -21.74 7.35 15.58
C PRO A 87 -22.60 7.59 16.84
N GLY A 88 -23.66 6.79 17.03
CA GLY A 88 -24.77 7.08 17.92
C GLY A 88 -24.48 7.04 19.42
N ARG A 89 -23.28 6.61 19.85
CA ARG A 89 -23.01 6.45 21.29
C ARG A 89 -22.20 7.57 21.94
N GLU A 90 -21.05 8.01 21.43
CA GLU A 90 -20.12 8.84 22.25
C GLU A 90 -19.15 9.78 21.46
N LEU A 91 -19.49 10.31 20.28
CA LEU A 91 -18.47 10.94 19.39
C LEU A 91 -18.56 12.46 19.16
N ARG A 92 -19.62 13.14 19.58
CA ARG A 92 -19.82 14.54 19.13
C ARG A 92 -18.85 15.55 19.74
N GLU A 93 -18.25 15.25 20.89
CA GLU A 93 -17.27 16.13 21.58
C GLU A 93 -15.81 15.78 21.26
N ASP A 94 -15.51 14.51 20.92
CA ASP A 94 -14.18 14.05 20.53
C ASP A 94 -13.87 14.20 19.03
N ALA A 95 -14.91 14.35 18.19
CA ALA A 95 -14.77 14.46 16.74
C ALA A 95 -14.03 15.73 16.29
N ASP A 96 -14.28 16.89 16.90
CA ASP A 96 -13.60 18.14 16.51
C ASP A 96 -12.11 18.13 16.88
N ALA A 97 -11.78 17.60 18.07
CA ALA A 97 -10.39 17.49 18.53
C ALA A 97 -9.59 16.44 17.74
N THR A 98 -10.24 15.38 17.27
CA THR A 98 -9.61 14.36 16.41
C THR A 98 -9.51 14.83 14.95
N ALA A 99 -10.49 15.57 14.44
CA ALA A 99 -10.45 16.18 13.10
C ALA A 99 -9.30 17.19 12.95
N GLY A 100 -9.06 18.02 13.97
CA GLY A 100 -7.92 18.96 13.98
C GLY A 100 -6.57 18.25 13.89
N ARG A 101 -6.35 17.21 14.71
CA ARG A 101 -5.11 16.42 14.68
C ARG A 101 -4.90 15.67 13.36
N LEU A 102 -5.98 15.18 12.76
CA LEU A 102 -5.92 14.51 11.47
C LEU A 102 -5.57 15.50 10.34
N ALA A 103 -6.13 16.71 10.38
CA ALA A 103 -5.81 17.77 9.42
C ALA A 103 -4.34 18.19 9.53
N ASP A 104 -3.80 18.35 10.74
CA ASP A 104 -2.38 18.66 10.97
C ASP A 104 -1.46 17.53 10.49
N ALA A 105 -1.82 16.27 10.74
CA ALA A 105 -1.07 15.10 10.26
C ALA A 105 -1.07 15.01 8.73
N ARG A 106 -2.22 15.30 8.10
CA ARG A 106 -2.38 15.35 6.64
C ARG A 106 -1.52 16.46 6.03
N ASP A 107 -1.54 17.66 6.60
CA ASP A 107 -0.72 18.78 6.12
C ASP A 107 0.79 18.51 6.30
N GLY A 108 1.18 17.87 7.41
CA GLY A 108 2.56 17.42 7.65
C GLY A 108 3.02 16.39 6.63
N ALA A 109 2.19 15.38 6.35
CA ALA A 109 2.47 14.35 5.35
C ALA A 109 2.55 14.93 3.92
N ALA A 110 1.64 15.83 3.54
CA ALA A 110 1.66 16.50 2.25
C ALA A 110 2.92 17.37 2.08
N THR A 111 3.39 18.01 3.15
CA THR A 111 4.62 18.82 3.14
C THR A 111 5.86 17.94 3.05
N GLY A 112 5.90 16.81 3.76
CA GLY A 112 6.98 15.83 3.66
C GLY A 112 7.09 15.21 2.27
N LEU A 113 5.95 14.88 1.64
CA LEU A 113 5.89 14.33 0.29
C LEU A 113 6.33 15.35 -0.76
N ALA A 114 5.86 16.60 -0.66
CA ALA A 114 6.33 17.66 -1.56
C ALA A 114 7.85 17.86 -1.47
N ARG A 115 8.41 17.76 -0.25
CA ARG A 115 9.85 17.82 -0.04
C ARG A 115 10.60 16.64 -0.65
N SER A 116 10.13 15.41 -0.45
CA SER A 116 10.78 14.23 -1.03
C SER A 116 10.68 14.20 -2.55
N LEU A 117 9.57 14.64 -3.15
CA LEU A 117 9.45 14.80 -4.60
C LEU A 117 10.39 15.88 -5.14
N SER A 118 10.57 16.99 -4.42
CA SER A 118 11.54 18.02 -4.79
C SER A 118 12.98 17.48 -4.75
N GLU A 119 13.32 16.66 -3.76
CA GLU A 119 14.63 16.00 -3.65
C GLU A 119 14.81 14.94 -4.75
N LEU A 120 13.77 14.15 -5.05
CA LEU A 120 13.76 13.18 -6.15
C LEU A 120 13.95 13.89 -7.51
N ARG A 121 13.25 15.00 -7.75
CA ARG A 121 13.38 15.79 -8.98
C ARG A 121 14.76 16.39 -9.12
N THR A 122 15.34 16.86 -8.02
CA THR A 122 16.71 17.38 -8.00
C THR A 122 17.71 16.26 -8.30
N ALA A 123 17.57 15.11 -7.66
CA ALA A 123 18.41 13.94 -7.92
C ALA A 123 18.26 13.42 -9.36
N LEU A 124 17.05 13.43 -9.90
CA LEU A 124 16.75 12.99 -11.26
C LEU A 124 17.16 14.02 -12.32
N ALA A 125 17.32 15.29 -11.94
CA ALA A 125 17.88 16.34 -12.79
C ALA A 125 19.42 16.34 -12.79
N GLU A 126 20.03 15.96 -11.67
CA GLU A 126 21.48 15.80 -11.51
C GLU A 126 21.98 14.48 -12.12
N ALA A 127 21.14 13.43 -12.15
CA ALA A 127 21.46 12.16 -12.78
C ALA A 127 21.46 12.28 -14.31
N ASP A 128 22.59 11.90 -14.93
CA ASP A 128 22.70 11.79 -16.38
C ASP A 128 21.61 10.86 -16.94
N LEU A 129 20.98 11.30 -18.04
CA LEU A 129 19.90 10.56 -18.70
C LEU A 129 20.45 9.29 -19.36
N PRO A 130 19.76 8.14 -19.25
CA PRO A 130 20.15 6.92 -19.93
C PRO A 130 20.22 7.11 -21.46
N GLU A 131 21.21 6.50 -22.10
CA GLU A 131 21.40 6.57 -23.56
C GLU A 131 20.23 5.90 -24.32
N GLU A 132 19.59 4.89 -23.74
CA GLU A 132 18.44 4.20 -24.33
C GLU A 132 17.20 5.11 -24.48
N ALA A 133 16.65 5.20 -25.70
CA ALA A 133 15.49 6.05 -25.99
C ALA A 133 14.22 5.68 -25.18
N ALA A 134 14.00 4.38 -24.92
CA ALA A 134 12.87 3.92 -24.11
C ALA A 134 12.99 4.34 -22.64
N SER A 135 14.20 4.33 -22.08
CA SER A 135 14.46 4.75 -20.71
C SER A 135 14.36 6.26 -20.54
N ARG A 136 14.70 7.04 -21.58
CA ARG A 136 14.44 8.49 -21.61
C ARG A 136 12.96 8.84 -21.58
N SER A 137 12.14 8.15 -22.39
CA SER A 137 10.68 8.34 -22.41
C SER A 137 10.07 8.13 -21.03
N ILE A 138 10.42 7.03 -20.34
CA ILE A 138 9.86 6.72 -19.02
C ILE A 138 10.25 7.77 -17.97
N ILE A 139 11.49 8.29 -18.02
CA ILE A 139 11.94 9.35 -17.11
C ILE A 139 11.24 10.69 -17.41
N GLU A 140 10.95 10.97 -18.68
CA GLU A 140 10.18 12.15 -19.09
C GLU A 140 8.72 12.03 -18.62
N ASP A 141 8.07 10.89 -18.83
CA ASP A 141 6.73 10.58 -18.34
C ASP A 141 6.64 10.70 -16.80
N ALA A 142 7.66 10.21 -16.09
CA ALA A 142 7.74 10.33 -14.64
C ALA A 142 7.89 11.78 -14.16
N ARG A 143 8.60 12.63 -14.92
CA ARG A 143 8.74 14.06 -14.63
C ARG A 143 7.43 14.81 -14.86
N ASP A 144 6.74 14.51 -15.95
CA ASP A 144 5.43 15.10 -16.26
C ASP A 144 4.38 14.72 -15.21
N LEU A 145 4.31 13.44 -14.83
CA LEU A 145 3.40 12.97 -13.78
C LEU A 145 3.69 13.63 -12.43
N SER A 146 4.97 13.83 -12.09
CA SER A 146 5.36 14.52 -10.85
C SER A 146 4.90 15.99 -10.84
N ALA A 147 4.98 16.68 -11.98
CA ALA A 147 4.51 18.05 -12.12
C ALA A 147 2.98 18.15 -12.00
N GLU A 148 2.25 17.18 -12.57
CA GLU A 148 0.79 17.10 -12.45
C GLU A 148 0.35 16.87 -10.99
N ILE A 149 1.00 15.95 -10.28
CA ILE A 149 0.71 15.67 -8.86
C ILE A 149 0.98 16.92 -8.01
N GLU A 150 2.08 17.63 -8.24
CA GLU A 150 2.39 18.87 -7.51
C GLU A 150 1.33 19.95 -7.76
N ALA A 151 0.91 20.13 -9.02
CA ALA A 151 -0.17 21.05 -9.36
C ALA A 151 -1.49 20.69 -8.66
N ARG A 152 -1.80 19.39 -8.57
CA ARG A 152 -3.00 18.88 -7.89
C ARG A 152 -2.95 19.07 -6.38
N ILE A 153 -1.80 18.84 -5.75
CA ILE A 153 -1.59 19.06 -4.30
C ILE A 153 -1.72 20.55 -3.98
N GLU A 154 -1.11 21.40 -4.79
CA GLU A 154 -1.13 22.84 -4.62
C GLU A 154 -2.54 23.42 -4.82
N GLU A 155 -3.30 22.91 -5.79
CA GLU A 155 -4.73 23.22 -5.95
C GLU A 155 -5.53 22.81 -4.71
N GLY A 156 -5.33 21.59 -4.19
CA GLY A 156 -5.98 21.12 -2.98
C GLY A 156 -5.64 21.96 -1.73
N ARG A 157 -4.41 22.46 -1.62
CA ARG A 157 -4.03 23.42 -0.57
C ARG A 157 -4.79 24.74 -0.70
N ARG A 158 -4.86 25.31 -1.91
CA ARG A 158 -5.61 26.55 -2.15
C ARG A 158 -7.09 26.40 -1.83
N GLU A 159 -7.69 25.27 -2.17
CA GLU A 159 -9.08 24.97 -1.86
C GLU A 159 -9.30 24.84 -0.34
N ALA A 160 -8.41 24.14 0.38
CA ALA A 160 -8.45 24.04 1.83
C ALA A 160 -8.27 25.40 2.52
N ASP A 161 -7.35 26.23 2.04
CA ASP A 161 -7.13 27.58 2.59
C ASP A 161 -8.30 28.52 2.29
N ALA A 162 -8.96 28.38 1.14
CA ALA A 162 -10.18 29.10 0.80
C ALA A 162 -11.34 28.69 1.73
N ALA A 163 -11.50 27.39 2.01
CA ALA A 163 -12.49 26.88 2.96
C ALA A 163 -12.26 27.46 4.36
N ARG A 164 -11.03 27.38 4.90
CA ARG A 164 -10.66 27.95 6.21
C ARG A 164 -10.92 29.46 6.29
N ARG A 165 -10.69 30.20 5.21
CA ARG A 165 -10.95 31.66 5.15
C ARG A 165 -12.44 31.97 5.12
N SER A 166 -13.26 31.13 4.47
CA SER A 166 -14.72 31.28 4.46
C SER A 166 -15.34 31.04 5.85
N GLU A 167 -14.81 30.08 6.61
CA GLU A 167 -15.24 29.80 7.99
C GLU A 167 -14.87 30.96 8.92
N ARG A 168 -13.64 31.48 8.81
CA ARG A 168 -13.17 32.61 9.64
C ARG A 168 -13.86 33.95 9.30
N GLY A 169 -14.22 34.17 8.03
CA GLY A 169 -14.96 35.35 7.59
C GLY A 169 -16.44 35.39 8.04
N THR A 170 -16.98 34.26 8.49
CA THR A 170 -18.34 34.17 9.05
C THR A 170 -18.34 34.51 10.55
N ALA A 171 -17.26 34.21 11.27
CA ALA A 171 -17.12 34.55 12.69
C ALA A 171 -16.93 36.06 12.95
N ASP A 172 -16.19 36.77 12.08
CA ASP A 172 -15.91 38.21 12.23
C ASP A 172 -17.13 39.11 11.93
N ARG A 173 -18.14 38.58 11.21
CA ARG A 173 -19.40 39.30 10.92
C ARG A 173 -20.44 39.18 12.04
N SER A 174 -20.27 38.28 13.01
CA SER A 174 -21.21 38.13 14.13
C SER A 174 -20.89 39.04 15.33
N GLU A 175 -19.77 39.77 15.35
CA GLU A 175 -19.36 40.58 16.50
C GLU A 175 -19.63 42.10 16.32
N SER A 176 -20.33 42.50 15.26
CA SER A 176 -20.63 43.92 14.97
C SER A 176 -22.11 44.29 14.85
N ASP A 177 -23.06 43.43 15.20
CA ASP A 177 -24.49 43.74 15.07
C ASP A 177 -25.35 43.56 16.34
N ASP A 178 -24.76 43.65 17.53
CA ASP A 178 -25.51 43.68 18.81
C ASP A 178 -25.96 45.08 19.22
N ARG A 179 -26.41 45.90 18.26
CA ARG A 179 -27.23 47.10 18.53
C ARG A 179 -28.22 47.36 17.41
N THR A 180 -29.30 46.58 17.33
CA THR A 180 -30.72 47.05 17.27
C THR A 180 -31.69 45.96 16.77
N GLY A 181 -32.81 45.78 17.49
CA GLY A 181 -34.07 45.20 16.98
C GLY A 181 -34.15 43.66 16.98
N SER A 182 -34.83 43.02 17.92
CA SER A 182 -36.28 42.77 17.87
C SER A 182 -36.80 42.30 16.50
N GLY A 183 -37.03 40.98 16.35
CA GLY A 183 -38.01 40.47 15.38
C GLY A 183 -37.60 39.21 14.60
N ASP A 184 -38.27 38.11 14.93
CA ASP A 184 -38.70 37.04 14.03
C ASP A 184 -37.72 36.34 13.05
N ARG A 185 -37.45 35.07 13.40
CA ARG A 185 -37.69 33.83 12.62
C ARG A 185 -36.83 33.46 11.41
N ASP A 186 -36.72 32.13 11.30
CA ASP A 186 -36.49 31.26 10.14
C ASP A 186 -35.04 30.89 9.78
N GLY A 187 -34.73 29.61 9.98
CA GLY A 187 -33.50 28.99 9.48
C GLY A 187 -33.17 27.59 10.02
N ALA A 188 -33.86 27.08 11.05
CA ALA A 188 -33.59 25.75 11.58
C ALA A 188 -34.64 24.74 11.10
N VAL A 189 -34.27 23.90 10.13
CA VAL A 189 -35.04 22.70 9.77
C VAL A 189 -34.88 21.68 10.88
N ARG A 190 -35.94 21.46 11.68
CA ARG A 190 -36.01 20.32 12.61
C ARG A 190 -36.76 19.18 11.92
N ILE A 191 -36.05 18.09 11.67
CA ILE A 191 -36.66 16.83 11.23
C ILE A 191 -37.04 16.09 12.51
N ASP A 192 -38.33 15.91 12.73
CA ASP A 192 -38.87 15.10 13.82
C ASP A 192 -38.87 13.64 13.36
N VAL A 193 -37.90 12.85 13.84
CA VAL A 193 -37.81 11.42 13.56
C VAL A 193 -38.61 10.71 14.64
N THR A 194 -39.81 10.27 14.28
CA THR A 194 -40.60 9.37 15.13
C THR A 194 -40.09 7.94 14.93
N ASP A 195 -39.54 7.34 15.99
CA ASP A 195 -39.17 5.93 16.00
C ASP A 195 -40.40 5.05 15.74
N PRO A 196 -40.37 4.16 14.73
CA PRO A 196 -41.46 3.23 14.48
C PRO A 196 -41.31 2.00 15.39
N ASP A 197 -41.41 2.15 16.71
CA ASP A 197 -41.50 0.98 17.59
C ASP A 197 -42.09 1.28 18.97
N GLU A 198 -43.35 1.75 18.97
CA GLU A 198 -44.26 1.47 20.08
C GLU A 198 -45.63 1.05 19.56
N ALA A 199 -45.67 -0.08 18.84
CA ALA A 199 -46.90 -0.87 18.71
C ALA A 199 -46.86 -2.00 19.74
N ARG A 200 -47.36 -1.70 20.95
CA ARG A 200 -47.65 -2.72 21.95
C ARG A 200 -48.74 -3.67 21.44
N GLY A 201 -48.42 -4.95 21.38
CA GLY A 201 -49.36 -6.06 21.23
C GLY A 201 -48.98 -7.19 22.17
N ASP A 202 -49.64 -7.21 23.32
CA ASP A 202 -49.67 -8.32 24.28
C ASP A 202 -50.27 -9.58 23.63
N GLY A 203 -49.62 -10.73 23.82
CA GLY A 203 -50.04 -12.01 23.24
C GLY A 203 -49.08 -13.15 23.56
N SER A 204 -49.19 -13.71 24.77
CA SER A 204 -48.55 -14.97 25.12
C SER A 204 -49.03 -16.12 24.23
N THR A 205 -48.14 -16.85 23.56
CA THR A 205 -48.27 -18.29 23.27
C THR A 205 -46.90 -18.86 22.85
N ALA A 206 -46.47 -19.92 23.55
CA ALA A 206 -45.31 -20.73 23.21
C ALA A 206 -45.58 -21.59 21.96
N GLY A 207 -44.59 -21.72 21.08
CA GLY A 207 -44.60 -22.64 19.94
C GLY A 207 -43.26 -22.60 19.19
N ASP A 208 -42.60 -23.75 19.14
CA ASP A 208 -41.37 -24.04 18.40
C ASP A 208 -41.61 -24.00 16.86
N PRO A 209 -40.56 -23.87 16.00
CA PRO A 209 -40.68 -23.40 14.63
C PRO A 209 -40.80 -24.54 13.62
N GLU A 210 -41.75 -24.42 12.69
CA GLU A 210 -41.74 -25.17 11.43
C GLU A 210 -42.11 -24.20 10.29
N ASP A 211 -41.16 -24.04 9.37
CA ASP A 211 -41.33 -24.04 7.90
C ASP A 211 -42.64 -23.48 7.30
N ASP A 212 -42.52 -22.39 6.50
CA ASP A 212 -42.97 -22.35 5.09
C ASP A 212 -42.64 -20.97 4.49
N GLY A 213 -42.30 -20.97 3.20
CA GLY A 213 -41.69 -19.87 2.47
C GLY A 213 -42.64 -18.79 1.94
N SER A 214 -42.06 -18.01 1.03
CA SER A 214 -42.62 -16.89 0.27
C SER A 214 -42.57 -15.50 0.93
N ALA A 215 -41.37 -14.90 0.88
CA ALA A 215 -41.14 -13.59 0.26
C ALA A 215 -39.63 -13.24 0.25
N ALA A 216 -38.79 -14.14 -0.27
CA ALA A 216 -37.43 -13.75 -0.63
C ALA A 216 -37.50 -13.09 -2.01
N GLU A 217 -37.60 -11.77 -2.01
CA GLU A 217 -37.46 -10.96 -3.21
C GLU A 217 -36.22 -11.43 -4.01
N SER A 218 -36.48 -11.89 -5.23
CA SER A 218 -35.59 -12.18 -6.37
C SER A 218 -34.13 -11.76 -6.26
N ARG A 219 -33.38 -12.35 -5.32
CA ARG A 219 -31.93 -12.37 -5.41
C ARG A 219 -31.59 -13.47 -6.41
N PRO A 220 -30.87 -13.18 -7.51
CA PRO A 220 -30.47 -14.21 -8.44
C PRO A 220 -29.68 -15.26 -7.66
N ALA A 221 -30.25 -16.46 -7.53
CA ALA A 221 -29.56 -17.59 -6.94
C ALA A 221 -28.43 -17.95 -7.92
N VAL A 222 -27.20 -17.68 -7.53
CA VAL A 222 -26.01 -17.99 -8.32
C VAL A 222 -25.83 -19.50 -8.29
N ASP A 223 -26.00 -20.16 -9.43
CA ASP A 223 -25.75 -21.59 -9.56
C ASP A 223 -24.25 -21.82 -9.72
N VAL A 224 -23.61 -22.08 -8.58
CA VAL A 224 -22.16 -22.25 -8.47
C VAL A 224 -21.66 -23.38 -9.37
N GLU A 225 -22.47 -24.42 -9.62
CA GLU A 225 -22.08 -25.54 -10.48
C GLU A 225 -21.92 -25.08 -11.94
N SER A 226 -22.85 -24.26 -12.41
CA SER A 226 -22.80 -23.72 -13.78
C SER A 226 -21.61 -22.77 -13.98
N GLU A 227 -21.32 -21.94 -12.97
CA GLU A 227 -20.18 -21.01 -13.00
C GLU A 227 -18.83 -21.76 -12.98
N LEU A 228 -18.72 -22.82 -12.18
CA LEU A 228 -17.50 -23.63 -12.11
C LEU A 228 -17.24 -24.39 -13.41
N GLU A 229 -18.29 -24.89 -14.07
CA GLU A 229 -18.16 -25.55 -15.37
C GLU A 229 -17.73 -24.56 -16.46
N SER A 230 -18.23 -23.32 -16.44
CA SER A 230 -17.80 -22.27 -17.37
C SER A 230 -16.31 -21.92 -17.21
N ILE A 231 -15.83 -21.76 -15.97
CA ILE A 231 -14.41 -21.49 -15.69
C ILE A 231 -13.52 -22.67 -16.11
N LYS A 232 -13.99 -23.91 -15.89
CA LYS A 232 -13.29 -25.12 -16.29
C LYS A 232 -13.15 -25.22 -17.82
N SER A 233 -14.21 -24.92 -18.56
CA SER A 233 -14.16 -24.91 -20.04
C SER A 233 -13.19 -23.85 -20.57
N GLN A 234 -13.17 -22.66 -19.98
CA GLN A 234 -12.27 -21.57 -20.38
C GLN A 234 -10.79 -21.91 -20.12
N LEU A 235 -10.50 -22.65 -19.05
CA LEU A 235 -9.16 -23.14 -18.76
C LEU A 235 -8.74 -24.26 -19.71
N ASP A 236 -9.65 -25.18 -20.04
CA ASP A 236 -9.40 -26.27 -20.98
C ASP A 236 -9.10 -25.72 -22.39
N ASP A 237 -9.95 -24.83 -22.91
CA ASP A 237 -9.78 -24.14 -24.20
C ASP A 237 -8.50 -23.29 -24.25
N GLY A 238 -8.12 -22.65 -23.13
CA GLY A 238 -6.88 -21.89 -23.02
C GLY A 238 -5.62 -22.75 -23.14
N THR A 239 -5.69 -24.02 -22.73
CA THR A 239 -4.55 -24.95 -22.80
C THR A 239 -4.45 -25.74 -24.10
N GLU A 240 -5.53 -25.86 -24.87
CA GLU A 240 -5.50 -26.50 -26.19
C GLU A 240 -4.97 -25.57 -27.29
N ASN A 241 -5.16 -24.25 -27.15
CA ASN A 241 -4.69 -23.29 -28.15
C ASN A 241 -3.16 -23.08 -28.14
N GLU A 242 -2.46 -23.41 -27.04
CA GLU A 242 -0.99 -23.34 -26.96
C GLU A 242 -0.29 -24.59 -27.54
N ARG A 243 -1.02 -25.69 -27.83
CA ARG A 243 -0.43 -26.93 -28.39
C ARG A 243 -0.47 -27.02 -29.92
N ASN A 244 -1.23 -26.16 -30.60
CA ASN A 244 -1.38 -26.23 -32.06
C ASN A 244 -0.41 -25.34 -32.86
N ASP A 245 0.29 -24.40 -32.22
CA ASP A 245 1.30 -23.57 -32.91
C ASP A 245 2.72 -24.16 -32.91
N ALA A 246 2.93 -25.34 -32.30
CA ALA A 246 4.23 -26.02 -32.25
C ALA A 246 4.38 -27.17 -33.28
N ALA A 247 3.41 -27.39 -34.17
CA ALA A 247 3.39 -28.53 -35.10
C ALA A 247 3.61 -28.14 -36.59
N ALA A 248 4.39 -27.09 -36.85
CA ALA A 248 4.70 -26.65 -38.22
C ALA A 248 6.20 -26.35 -38.44
N ASP A 249 7.12 -27.16 -37.90
CA ASP A 249 8.53 -27.12 -38.32
C ASP A 249 9.27 -28.45 -38.09
N ALA A 250 8.82 -29.51 -38.77
CA ALA A 250 9.57 -30.76 -38.86
C ALA A 250 9.45 -31.37 -40.28
N GLY A 251 10.12 -30.72 -41.24
CA GLY A 251 10.55 -31.34 -42.49
C GLY A 251 12.08 -31.40 -42.47
N ASP A 252 12.64 -32.59 -42.23
CA ASP A 252 13.26 -33.42 -43.27
C ASP A 252 14.68 -32.93 -43.66
N ASP A 253 15.70 -33.44 -42.95
CA ASP A 253 17.00 -33.72 -43.57
C ASP A 253 17.70 -34.85 -42.80
N THR A 254 17.46 -36.08 -43.23
CA THR A 254 18.26 -37.24 -42.83
C THR A 254 18.99 -37.77 -44.07
N GLY A 255 20.26 -37.38 -44.21
CA GLY A 255 21.09 -37.81 -45.32
C GLY A 255 22.59 -37.78 -45.03
N SER A 256 23.19 -38.99 -44.96
CA SER A 256 24.61 -39.31 -45.09
C SER A 256 25.50 -39.08 -43.85
N ASP A 257 25.77 -40.08 -43.01
CA ASP A 257 26.56 -41.32 -43.19
C ASP A 257 28.10 -41.09 -43.22
N ALA A 258 28.71 -41.54 -42.12
CA ALA A 258 30.09 -41.90 -41.76
C ALA A 258 31.35 -41.22 -42.36
N PRO A 259 32.35 -40.86 -41.53
CA PRO A 259 33.74 -40.69 -41.98
C PRO A 259 34.43 -42.06 -42.13
N ALA A 260 35.09 -42.25 -43.28
CA ALA A 260 35.87 -43.43 -43.62
C ALA A 260 37.15 -43.55 -42.78
N GLU A 261 37.43 -44.78 -42.31
CA GLU A 261 38.75 -45.20 -41.87
C GLU A 261 39.69 -45.43 -43.07
N GLY A 262 40.98 -45.17 -42.88
CA GLY A 262 42.07 -45.81 -43.62
C GLY A 262 42.95 -44.88 -44.45
N ASP A 263 44.15 -44.57 -43.95
CA ASP A 263 45.34 -44.47 -44.79
C ASP A 263 46.58 -44.89 -43.99
N GLU A 264 46.98 -46.15 -44.20
CA GLU A 264 48.37 -46.58 -44.07
C GLU A 264 49.08 -46.21 -45.37
N GLU A 265 50.24 -45.55 -45.33
CA GLU A 265 51.48 -46.02 -45.96
C GLU A 265 52.62 -44.98 -45.92
N ARG A 266 53.76 -45.44 -45.39
CA ARG A 266 55.18 -45.13 -45.72
C ARG A 266 55.81 -43.77 -45.36
#